data_AF-K1SI40-F1
#
_entry.id   AF-K1SI40-F1
#
_cell.length_a   1.000
_cell.length_b   1.000
_cell.length_c   1.000
_cell.angle_alpha   90.00
_cell.angle_beta   90.00
_cell.angle_gamma   90.00
#
_symmetry.space_group_name_H-M   'P 1'
#
loop_
_entity.id
_entity.type
_entity.pdbx_description
1 polymer ?
#
loop_
_entity_poly.entity_id
_entity_poly.type
_entity_poly.pdbx_seq_one_letter_code
_entity_poly.pdbx_strand_id
1 'polypeptide(L)'
;RKIFSKMEQSALYKEKLQKAVYHSLSAMRGILEIVFKNGMTRYVLIKKHRNGGTYLLPDTFKGDMERKQIIVPSLRTDKDNPYSAQPMNLRYTFDEFFKAMPVEEYEIPITE
;
A
#
# COMPACT_ATOMS: atom_id res chain seq x y z
N ARG A 1 7.46 24.19 -8.75
CA ARG A 1 6.75 23.23 -7.87
C ARG A 1 6.78 23.82 -6.46
N LYS A 2 5.64 24.19 -5.86
CA LYS A 2 5.62 24.76 -4.50
C LYS A 2 6.06 23.67 -3.51
N ILE A 3 7.09 23.95 -2.71
CA ILE A 3 7.54 23.06 -1.64
C ILE A 3 6.82 23.50 -0.37
N PHE A 4 5.96 22.63 0.16
CA PHE A 4 5.23 22.89 1.40
C PHE A 4 6.11 22.57 2.62
N SER A 5 6.01 23.38 3.66
CA SER A 5 6.56 23.06 4.98
C SER A 5 5.90 21.81 5.58
N LYS A 6 6.55 21.15 6.55
CA LYS A 6 5.96 19.98 7.25
C LYS A 6 4.59 20.31 7.88
N MET A 7 4.41 21.53 8.37
CA MET A 7 3.13 22.00 8.93
C MET A 7 2.04 22.11 7.87
N GLU A 8 2.35 22.73 6.73
CA GLU A 8 1.40 22.84 5.60
C GLU A 8 1.04 21.47 5.03
N GLN A 9 2.01 20.55 4.93
CA GLN A 9 1.76 19.17 4.51
C GLN A 9 0.83 18.44 5.47
N SER A 10 1.04 18.57 6.78
CA SER A 10 0.18 17.98 7.81
C SER A 10 -1.24 18.56 7.80
N ALA A 11 -1.36 19.88 7.66
CA ALA A 11 -2.65 20.55 7.54
C ALA A 11 -3.41 20.09 6.30
N LEU A 12 -2.74 20.05 5.14
CA LEU A 12 -3.32 19.56 3.89
C LEU A 12 -3.75 18.10 4.00
N TYR A 13 -2.91 17.24 4.59
CA TYR A 13 -3.24 15.83 4.80
C TYR A 13 -4.51 15.68 5.65
N LYS A 14 -4.59 16.38 6.79
CA LYS A 14 -5.79 16.37 7.65
C LYS A 14 -7.02 16.94 6.95
N GLU A 15 -6.86 17.98 6.14
CA GLU A 15 -7.95 18.58 5.37
C GLU A 15 -8.52 17.58 4.35
N LYS A 16 -7.67 16.82 3.67
CA LYS A 16 -8.07 15.86 2.62
C LYS A 16 -8.43 14.47 3.15
N LEU A 17 -8.02 14.11 4.37
CA LEU A 17 -8.32 12.82 4.98
C LEU A 17 -9.83 12.68 5.24
N GLN A 18 -10.40 11.54 4.84
CA GLN A 18 -11.77 11.17 5.21
C GLN A 18 -11.74 10.23 6.42
N LYS A 19 -10.97 9.15 6.35
CA LYS A 19 -10.77 8.21 7.45
C LYS A 19 -9.43 7.49 7.33
N ALA A 20 -8.92 7.01 8.46
CA ALA A 20 -7.81 6.08 8.51
C ALA A 20 -8.20 4.91 9.42
N VAL A 21 -8.11 3.68 8.92
CA VAL A 21 -8.54 2.47 9.63
C VAL A 21 -7.38 1.50 9.70
N TYR A 22 -7.03 1.08 10.92
CA TYR A 22 -6.00 0.07 11.13
C TYR A 22 -6.64 -1.32 11.24
N HIS A 23 -6.34 -2.17 10.26
CA HIS A 23 -6.78 -3.56 10.20
C HIS A 23 -5.69 -4.45 10.80
N SER A 24 -5.87 -4.86 12.06
CA SER A 24 -4.93 -5.74 12.73
C SER A 24 -4.95 -7.15 12.12
N LEU A 25 -3.76 -7.66 11.81
CA LEU A 25 -3.52 -9.07 11.45
C LEU A 25 -3.00 -9.84 12.65
N SER A 26 -2.10 -9.22 13.42
CA SER A 26 -1.64 -9.71 14.72
C SER A 26 -1.18 -8.53 15.58
N ALA A 27 -0.68 -8.81 16.79
CA ALA A 27 -0.04 -7.81 17.63
C ALA A 27 1.16 -7.11 16.94
N MET A 28 1.80 -7.81 15.99
CA MET A 28 3.04 -7.37 15.34
C MET A 28 2.84 -6.91 13.89
N ARG A 29 1.65 -7.07 13.31
CA ARG A 29 1.40 -6.82 11.88
C ARG A 29 0.01 -6.26 11.65
N GLY A 30 -0.12 -5.38 10.65
CA GLY A 30 -1.41 -4.86 10.24
C GLY A 30 -1.34 -4.00 8.98
N ILE A 31 -2.53 -3.67 8.48
CA ILE A 31 -2.71 -2.86 7.28
C ILE A 31 -3.44 -1.59 7.69
N LEU A 32 -2.84 -0.44 7.43
CA LEU A 32 -3.49 0.86 7.60
C LEU A 32 -4.10 1.28 6.26
N GLU A 33 -5.42 1.37 6.23
CA GLU A 33 -6.21 1.87 5.11
C GLU A 33 -6.49 3.36 5.30
N ILE A 34 -5.99 4.19 4.39
CA ILE A 34 -6.14 5.65 4.41
C ILE A 34 -7.06 6.04 3.26
N VAL A 35 -8.26 6.52 3.59
CA VAL A 35 -9.25 6.98 2.61
C VAL A 35 -9.31 8.50 2.62
N PHE A 36 -9.15 9.10 1.46
CA PHE A 36 -9.25 10.54 1.24
C PHE A 36 -10.65 10.93 0.74
N LYS A 37 -11.03 12.19 0.99
CA LYS A 37 -12.36 12.72 0.64
C LYS A 37 -12.69 12.67 -0.86
N ASN A 38 -11.69 12.54 -1.73
CA ASN A 38 -11.85 12.40 -3.17
C ASN A 38 -12.04 10.93 -3.62
N GLY A 39 -12.14 9.98 -2.69
CA GLY A 39 -12.28 8.55 -2.98
C GLY A 39 -10.95 7.81 -3.20
N MET A 40 -9.80 8.51 -3.22
CA MET A 40 -8.50 7.85 -3.27
C MET A 40 -8.27 7.06 -1.99
N THR A 41 -7.75 5.84 -2.11
CA THR A 41 -7.37 5.00 -0.97
C THR A 41 -5.90 4.62 -1.07
N ARG A 42 -5.17 4.74 0.03
CA ARG A 42 -3.78 4.30 0.15
C ARG A 42 -3.66 3.26 1.25
N TYR A 43 -2.78 2.30 1.03
CA TYR A 43 -2.54 1.22 1.97
C TYR A 43 -1.11 1.30 2.49
N VAL A 44 -0.97 1.14 3.80
CA VAL A 44 0.33 1.10 4.47
C VAL A 44 0.44 -0.23 5.23
N LEU A 45 1.47 -1.01 4.93
CA LEU A 45 1.78 -2.23 5.66
C LEU A 45 2.66 -1.89 6.86
N ILE A 46 2.28 -2.38 8.03
CA ILE A 46 3.03 -2.17 9.27
C ILE A 46 3.49 -3.53 9.78
N LYS A 47 4.81 -3.69 9.93
CA LYS A 47 5.45 -4.90 10.49
C LYS A 47 6.38 -4.47 11.62
N LYS A 48 6.07 -4.85 12.86
CA LYS A 48 6.77 -4.38 14.09
C LYS A 48 7.95 -5.27 14.54
N HIS A 49 8.50 -6.12 13.66
CA HIS A 49 9.61 -7.02 14.02
C HIS A 49 10.97 -6.28 14.06
N ARG A 50 12.04 -6.94 14.54
CA ARG A 50 13.42 -6.39 14.54
C ARG A 50 13.92 -5.96 13.14
N ASN A 51 13.41 -6.61 12.09
CA ASN A 51 13.63 -6.27 10.67
C ASN A 51 12.27 -5.90 10.04
N GLY A 52 11.48 -5.15 10.80
CA GLY A 52 10.18 -4.65 10.41
C GLY A 52 10.28 -3.20 9.94
N GLY A 53 9.16 -2.65 9.49
CA GLY A 53 9.10 -1.32 8.91
C GLY A 53 7.67 -0.90 8.63
N THR A 54 7.55 0.27 8.03
CA THR A 54 6.30 0.84 7.54
C THR A 54 6.42 1.03 6.04
N TYR A 55 5.51 0.44 5.28
CA TYR A 55 5.62 0.34 3.83
C TYR A 55 4.41 0.97 3.15
N LEU A 56 4.59 2.08 2.44
CA LEU A 56 3.51 2.77 1.73
C LEU A 56 3.36 2.17 0.34
N LEU A 57 2.24 1.49 0.10
CA LEU A 57 2.00 0.83 -1.18
C LEU A 57 1.74 1.84 -2.31
N PRO A 58 2.06 1.48 -3.57
CA PRO A 58 1.67 2.23 -4.75
C PRO A 58 0.17 2.52 -4.78
N ASP A 59 -0.23 3.63 -5.39
CA ASP A 59 -1.64 4.03 -5.53
C ASP A 59 -2.44 3.13 -6.49
N THR A 60 -1.76 2.40 -7.37
CA THR A 60 -2.35 1.39 -8.25
C THR A 60 -2.76 0.12 -7.49
N PHE A 61 -2.21 -0.11 -6.30
CA PHE A 61 -2.52 -1.30 -5.51
C PHE A 61 -3.82 -1.08 -4.75
N LYS A 62 -4.59 -2.16 -4.59
CA LYS A 62 -5.86 -2.13 -3.86
C LYS A 62 -5.81 -3.07 -2.66
N GLY A 63 -6.73 -2.86 -1.74
CA GLY A 63 -6.89 -3.71 -0.57
C GLY A 63 -8.27 -4.37 -0.56
N ASP A 64 -8.30 -5.64 -0.22
CA ASP A 64 -9.50 -6.37 0.16
C ASP A 64 -9.43 -6.56 1.68
N MET A 65 -9.98 -5.59 2.43
CA MET A 65 -9.85 -5.56 3.89
C MET A 65 -10.70 -6.62 4.58
N GLU A 66 -11.79 -7.10 3.96
CA GLU A 66 -12.58 -8.23 4.46
C GLU A 66 -11.73 -9.50 4.50
N ARG A 67 -10.98 -9.76 3.44
CA ARG A 67 -10.06 -10.91 3.35
C ARG A 67 -8.66 -10.62 3.86
N LYS A 68 -8.38 -9.35 4.21
CA LYS A 68 -7.05 -8.82 4.57
C LYS A 68 -5.98 -9.15 3.52
N GLN A 69 -6.32 -8.97 2.26
CA GLN A 69 -5.45 -9.22 1.12
C GLN A 69 -5.07 -7.93 0.39
N ILE A 70 -3.88 -7.93 -0.20
CA ILE A 70 -3.41 -6.89 -1.11
C ILE A 70 -3.62 -7.37 -2.54
N ILE A 71 -4.21 -6.51 -3.36
CA ILE A 71 -4.48 -6.74 -4.77
C ILE A 71 -3.46 -5.94 -5.57
N VAL A 72 -2.61 -6.66 -6.30
CA VAL A 72 -1.56 -6.10 -7.14
C VAL A 72 -1.99 -6.24 -8.60
N PRO A 73 -2.17 -5.13 -9.34
CA PRO A 73 -2.41 -5.20 -10.77
C PRO A 73 -1.16 -5.74 -11.46
N SER A 74 -1.36 -6.66 -12.40
CA SER A 74 -0.30 -7.29 -13.19
C SER A 74 -0.78 -7.55 -14.62
N LEU A 75 0.13 -7.94 -15.49
CA LEU A 75 -0.16 -8.27 -16.89
C LEU A 75 0.23 -9.71 -17.15
N ARG A 76 -0.72 -10.50 -17.67
CA ARG A 76 -0.42 -11.81 -18.23
C ARG A 76 0.09 -11.61 -19.65
N THR A 77 1.34 -11.96 -19.90
CA THR A 77 1.86 -12.02 -21.27
C THR A 77 1.74 -13.44 -21.81
N ASP A 78 1.30 -13.56 -23.06
CA ASP A 78 1.44 -14.79 -23.83
C ASP A 78 2.83 -14.78 -24.47
N LYS A 79 3.57 -15.89 -24.33
CA LYS A 79 4.91 -16.03 -24.92
C LYS A 79 4.85 -16.04 -26.45
N ASP A 80 3.76 -16.57 -27.01
CA ASP A 80 3.57 -16.71 -28.45
C ASP A 80 2.93 -15.45 -29.06
N ASN A 81 2.35 -14.58 -28.23
CA ASN A 81 1.81 -13.29 -28.66
C ASN A 81 2.05 -12.19 -27.59
N PRO A 82 3.20 -11.51 -27.61
CA PRO A 82 3.56 -10.51 -26.61
C PRO A 82 2.65 -9.27 -26.62
N TYR A 83 1.87 -9.06 -27.69
CA TYR A 83 0.90 -7.96 -27.78
C TYR A 83 -0.47 -8.30 -27.20
N SER A 84 -0.68 -9.54 -26.75
CA SER A 84 -1.95 -9.98 -26.15
C SER A 84 -2.02 -9.81 -24.64
N ALA A 85 -1.18 -8.94 -24.06
CA ALA A 85 -1.08 -8.77 -22.63
C ALA A 85 -2.44 -8.47 -21.98
N GLN A 86 -2.92 -9.37 -21.12
CA GLN A 86 -4.20 -9.22 -20.45
C GLN A 86 -4.02 -8.73 -19.02
N PRO A 87 -4.76 -7.70 -18.58
CA PRO A 87 -4.73 -7.27 -17.19
C PRO A 87 -5.23 -8.38 -16.27
N MET A 88 -4.51 -8.60 -15.19
CA MET A 88 -4.91 -9.51 -14.11
C MET A 88 -4.67 -8.85 -12.75
N ASN A 89 -5.34 -9.37 -11.73
CA ASN A 89 -5.18 -8.93 -10.36
C ASN A 89 -4.63 -10.10 -9.53
N LEU A 90 -3.37 -9.99 -9.11
CA LEU A 90 -2.77 -10.94 -8.18
C LEU A 90 -3.20 -10.57 -6.76
N ARG A 91 -3.50 -11.59 -5.95
CA ARG A 91 -3.96 -11.41 -4.57
C ARG A 91 -2.94 -12.04 -3.65
N TYR A 92 -2.48 -11.28 -2.67
CA TYR A 92 -1.53 -11.71 -1.68
C TYR A 92 -2.09 -11.51 -0.28
N THR A 93 -1.96 -12.49 0.58
CA THR A 93 -1.99 -12.24 2.02
C THR A 93 -0.80 -11.37 2.43
N PHE A 94 -0.84 -10.83 3.64
CA PHE A 94 0.27 -10.02 4.16
C PHE A 94 1.62 -10.74 4.04
N ASP A 95 1.71 -12.01 4.44
CA ASP A 95 2.98 -12.73 4.46
C ASP A 95 3.45 -13.15 3.07
N GLU A 96 2.52 -13.49 2.17
CA GLU A 96 2.87 -13.76 0.77
C GLU A 96 3.38 -12.51 0.07
N PHE A 97 2.80 -11.34 0.36
CA PHE A 97 3.23 -10.08 -0.23
C PHE A 97 4.71 -9.79 0.06
N PHE A 98 5.13 -9.95 1.33
CA PHE A 98 6.53 -9.76 1.74
C PHE A 98 7.50 -10.80 1.16
N LYS A 99 7.01 -11.92 0.64
CA LYS A 99 7.84 -12.94 -0.03
C LYS A 99 7.91 -12.72 -1.54
N ALA A 100 6.86 -12.15 -2.13
CA ALA A 100 6.68 -12.06 -3.58
C ALA A 100 7.10 -10.70 -4.17
N MET A 101 7.10 -9.63 -3.38
CA MET A 101 7.35 -8.27 -3.85
C MET A 101 8.65 -7.70 -3.25
N PRO A 102 9.36 -6.80 -3.98
CA PRO A 102 10.50 -6.05 -3.45
C PRO A 102 10.00 -4.95 -2.49
N VAL A 103 9.60 -5.35 -1.28
CA VAL A 103 8.91 -4.49 -0.31
C VAL A 103 9.78 -3.33 0.19
N GLU A 104 11.09 -3.46 0.11
CA GLU A 104 12.08 -2.45 0.49
C GLU A 104 11.92 -1.16 -0.34
N GLU A 105 11.46 -1.27 -1.59
CA GLU A 105 11.17 -0.11 -2.44
C GLU A 105 10.00 0.74 -1.92
N TYR A 106 9.15 0.16 -1.08
CA TYR A 106 7.98 0.82 -0.51
C TYR A 106 8.21 1.32 0.92
N GLU A 107 9.39 1.06 1.48
CA GLU A 107 9.71 1.43 2.86
C GLU A 107 9.73 2.96 3.02
N ILE A 108 9.00 3.44 4.02
CA ILE A 108 9.04 4.85 4.39
C ILE A 108 10.20 5.01 5.38
N PRO A 109 11.25 5.78 5.05
CA PRO A 109 12.31 6.05 6.00
C PRO A 109 11.73 6.79 7.20
N ILE A 110 11.87 6.21 8.39
CA ILE A 110 11.52 6.87 9.64
C ILE A 110 12.67 7.81 9.95
N THR A 111 12.61 9.03 9.41
CA THR A 111 13.52 10.11 9.83
C THR A 111 12.96 10.73 11.11
N GLU A 112 13.79 10.78 12.16
CA GLU A 112 13.53 11.56 13.38
C GLU A 112 13.24 13.04 13.10
#